data_AF-A0A7C4WN94-F1
#
_entry.id   AF-A0A7C4WN94-F1
#
_cell.length_a   1.000
_cell.length_b   1.000
_cell.length_c   1.000
_cell.angle_alpha   90.00
_cell.angle_beta   90.00
_cell.angle_gamma   90.00
#
_symmetry.space_group_name_H-M   'P 1'
#
loop_
_entity.id
_entity.type
_entity.pdbx_description
1 polymer ?
#
loop_
_entity_poly.entity_id
_entity_poly.type
_entity_poly.pdbx_seq_one_letter_code
_entity_poly.pdbx_strand_id
1 'polypeptide(L)'
;MITVLTLHSIVRWLVIAMAMVVLIRLLVSLAQRRPYDLSLRNLMTAFAALMDVQILLGAAFFIWSGVLSPSAFSIRYRWEHMVMMLIATAIAHLPAFQRNSPDGRKYAVSLTAVLLTLAFIIVGVSLLPGNRWLTITGLL
;
A
#
# COMPACT_ATOMS: atom_id res chain seq x y z
N MET A 1 4.06 11.69 18.28
CA MET A 1 4.85 11.43 17.04
C MET A 1 5.24 9.96 16.89
N ILE A 2 5.91 9.37 17.89
CA ILE A 2 6.33 7.95 17.87
C ILE A 2 5.14 7.00 17.67
N THR A 3 4.00 7.25 18.32
CA THR A 3 2.80 6.40 18.18
C THR A 3 2.31 6.32 16.73
N VAL A 4 2.21 7.45 16.02
CA VAL A 4 1.77 7.49 14.62
C VAL A 4 2.77 6.74 13.72
N LEU A 5 4.05 6.95 13.94
CA LEU A 5 5.12 6.24 13.21
C LEU A 5 5.09 4.73 13.47
N THR A 6 4.83 4.32 14.72
CA THR A 6 4.70 2.93 15.12
C THR A 6 3.51 2.27 14.45
N LEU A 7 2.34 2.93 14.49
CA LEU A 7 1.14 2.46 13.81
C LEU A 7 1.36 2.35 12.30
N HIS A 8 1.96 3.36 11.67
CA HIS A 8 2.31 3.32 10.25
C HIS A 8 3.24 2.15 9.91
N SER A 9 4.21 1.86 10.78
CA SER A 9 5.13 0.74 10.60
C SER A 9 4.44 -0.62 10.75
N ILE A 10 3.46 -0.74 11.66
CA ILE A 10 2.64 -1.95 11.85
C ILE A 10 1.68 -2.14 10.66
N VAL A 11 0.96 -1.08 10.27
CA VAL A 11 -0.02 -1.12 9.18
C VAL A 11 0.65 -1.48 7.86
N ARG A 12 1.92 -1.07 7.62
CA ARG A 12 2.69 -1.53 6.45
C ARG A 12 2.73 -3.06 6.34
N TRP A 13 2.94 -3.77 7.45
CA TRP A 13 2.96 -5.23 7.45
C TRP A 13 1.57 -5.82 7.22
N LEU A 14 0.52 -5.18 7.75
CA LEU A 14 -0.86 -5.57 7.44
C LEU A 14 -1.19 -5.38 5.96
N VAL A 15 -0.74 -4.29 5.34
CA VAL A 15 -0.85 -4.04 3.89
C VAL A 15 -0.18 -5.15 3.10
N ILE A 16 1.06 -5.51 3.45
CA ILE A 16 1.80 -6.58 2.77
C ILE A 16 1.07 -7.92 2.93
N ALA A 17 0.59 -8.25 4.14
CA ALA A 17 -0.17 -9.47 4.39
C ALA A 17 -1.46 -9.51 3.57
N MET A 18 -2.22 -8.41 3.53
CA MET A 18 -3.43 -8.29 2.72
C MET A 18 -3.13 -8.42 1.22
N ALA A 19 -2.06 -7.80 0.74
CA ALA A 19 -1.61 -7.94 -0.64
C ALA A 19 -1.31 -9.40 -1.00
N MET A 20 -0.68 -10.16 -0.09
CA MET A 20 -0.44 -11.60 -0.29
C MET A 20 -1.75 -12.39 -0.35
N VAL A 21 -2.70 -12.13 0.56
CA VAL A 21 -4.02 -12.79 0.54
C VAL A 21 -4.74 -12.54 -0.79
N VAL A 22 -4.76 -11.28 -1.23
CA VAL A 22 -5.38 -10.88 -2.49
C VAL A 22 -4.68 -11.52 -3.69
N LEU A 23 -3.35 -11.50 -3.73
CA LEU A 23 -2.55 -12.06 -4.80
C LEU A 23 -2.79 -13.57 -4.95
N ILE A 24 -2.76 -14.30 -3.84
CA ILE A 24 -3.05 -15.74 -3.80
C ILE A 24 -4.48 -15.98 -4.31
N ARG A 25 -5.47 -15.23 -3.81
CA ARG A 25 -6.87 -15.37 -4.23
C ARG A 25 -7.05 -15.12 -5.73
N LEU A 26 -6.42 -14.09 -6.28
CA LEU A 26 -6.43 -13.77 -7.71
C LEU A 26 -5.84 -14.90 -8.54
N LEU A 27 -4.65 -15.39 -8.18
CA LEU A 27 -3.96 -16.46 -8.90
C LEU A 27 -4.74 -17.77 -8.87
N VAL A 28 -5.28 -18.17 -7.72
CA VAL A 28 -6.11 -19.38 -7.58
C VAL A 28 -7.40 -19.25 -8.38
N SER A 29 -8.09 -18.11 -8.30
CA SER A 29 -9.29 -17.85 -9.10
C SER A 29 -9.01 -17.95 -10.60
N LEU A 30 -7.91 -17.35 -11.05
CA LEU A 30 -7.54 -17.32 -12.46
C LEU A 30 -7.20 -18.73 -12.96
N ALA A 31 -6.42 -19.50 -12.19
CA ALA A 31 -6.08 -20.89 -12.50
C ALA A 31 -7.33 -21.79 -12.58
N GLN A 32 -8.31 -21.55 -11.71
CA GLN A 32 -9.57 -22.29 -11.67
C GLN A 32 -10.65 -21.71 -12.61
N ARG A 33 -10.33 -20.67 -13.39
CA ARG A 33 -11.27 -19.96 -14.28
C ARG A 33 -12.56 -19.53 -13.57
N ARG A 34 -12.47 -19.12 -12.31
CA ARG A 34 -13.61 -18.65 -11.52
C ARG A 34 -14.05 -17.25 -11.98
N PRO A 35 -15.36 -16.94 -11.98
CA PRO A 35 -15.83 -15.58 -12.25
C PRO A 35 -15.28 -14.60 -11.22
N TYR A 36 -15.22 -13.32 -11.59
CA TYR A 36 -14.81 -12.25 -10.68
C TYR A 36 -15.94 -11.96 -9.69
N ASP A 37 -15.93 -12.67 -8.57
CA ASP A 37 -17.02 -12.67 -7.59
C ASP A 37 -16.98 -11.48 -6.61
N LEU A 38 -18.05 -11.37 -5.82
CA LEU A 38 -18.20 -10.34 -4.78
C LEU A 38 -17.12 -10.45 -3.69
N SER A 39 -16.69 -11.68 -3.35
CA SER A 39 -15.70 -11.92 -2.30
C SER A 39 -14.34 -11.34 -2.71
N LEU A 40 -13.89 -11.62 -3.93
CA LEU A 40 -12.67 -11.06 -4.49
C LEU A 40 -12.75 -9.54 -4.60
N ARG A 41 -13.90 -9.00 -5.01
CA ARG A 41 -14.11 -7.54 -5.02
C ARG A 41 -13.94 -6.93 -3.63
N ASN A 42 -14.52 -7.54 -2.60
CA ASN A 42 -14.41 -7.05 -1.23
C ASN A 42 -12.97 -7.12 -0.70
N LEU A 43 -12.21 -8.15 -1.06
CA LEU A 43 -10.79 -8.23 -0.74
C LEU A 43 -9.98 -7.10 -1.40
N MET A 44 -10.25 -6.79 -2.66
CA MET A 44 -9.62 -5.65 -3.34
C MET A 44 -9.98 -4.32 -2.67
N THR A 45 -11.24 -4.13 -2.27
CA THR A 45 -11.68 -2.95 -1.53
C THR A 45 -10.99 -2.85 -0.16
N ALA A 46 -10.88 -3.96 0.58
CA ALA A 46 -10.18 -3.99 1.86
C ALA A 46 -8.70 -3.66 1.71
N PHE A 47 -8.05 -4.16 0.65
CA PHE A 47 -6.67 -3.81 0.33
C PHE A 47 -6.49 -2.31 0.05
N ALA A 48 -7.35 -1.73 -0.80
CA ALA A 48 -7.31 -0.30 -1.10
C ALA A 48 -7.56 0.55 0.16
N ALA A 49 -8.54 0.18 0.99
CA ALA A 49 -8.81 0.87 2.26
C ALA A 49 -7.63 0.78 3.24
N LEU A 50 -6.91 -0.34 3.28
CA LEU A 50 -5.73 -0.49 4.12
C LEU A 50 -4.55 0.35 3.61
N MET A 51 -4.43 0.52 2.29
CA MET A 51 -3.51 1.49 1.67
C MET A 51 -3.87 2.92 2.08
N ASP A 52 -5.16 3.28 2.14
CA ASP A 52 -5.62 4.60 2.61
C ASP A 52 -5.19 4.86 4.05
N VAL A 53 -5.41 3.89 4.95
CA VAL A 53 -4.95 3.99 6.34
C VAL A 53 -3.43 4.19 6.39
N GLN A 54 -2.68 3.44 5.57
CA GLN A 54 -1.23 3.51 5.52
C GLN A 54 -0.73 4.90 5.08
N ILE A 55 -1.30 5.47 4.00
CA ILE A 55 -0.93 6.82 3.54
C ILE A 55 -1.41 7.91 4.51
N LEU A 56 -2.58 7.77 5.13
CA LEU A 56 -3.06 8.75 6.11
C LEU A 56 -2.12 8.85 7.32
N LEU A 57 -1.68 7.71 7.86
CA LEU A 57 -0.70 7.69 8.95
C LEU A 57 0.65 8.26 8.51
N GLY A 58 1.10 7.93 7.30
CA GLY A 58 2.35 8.44 6.73
C GLY A 58 2.32 9.96 6.51
N ALA A 59 1.24 10.47 5.93
CA ALA A 59 0.99 11.88 5.70
C ALA A 59 0.88 12.66 7.01
N ALA A 60 0.13 12.15 7.98
CA ALA A 60 0.03 12.74 9.31
C ALA A 60 1.41 12.86 9.97
N PHE A 61 2.23 11.80 9.94
CA PHE A 61 3.58 11.84 10.48
C PHE A 61 4.49 12.83 9.73
N PHE A 62 4.44 12.81 8.40
CA PHE A 62 5.23 13.70 7.55
C PHE A 62 4.92 15.18 7.83
N ILE A 63 3.64 15.56 7.76
CA ILE A 63 3.18 16.95 7.97
C ILE A 63 3.50 17.40 9.40
N TRP A 64 3.11 16.61 10.40
CA TRP A 64 3.34 16.96 11.82
C TRP A 64 4.83 17.23 12.08
N SER A 65 5.71 16.36 11.58
CA SER A 65 7.15 16.52 11.79
C SER A 65 7.73 17.77 11.14
N GLY A 66 7.23 18.17 9.98
CA GLY A 66 7.70 19.38 9.28
C GLY A 66 7.15 20.66 9.90
N VAL A 67 5.93 20.62 10.45
CA VAL A 67 5.39 21.74 11.22
C VAL A 67 6.20 21.97 12.50
N LEU A 68 6.56 20.90 13.22
CA LEU A 68 7.37 21.03 14.45
C LEU A 68 8.84 21.36 14.19
N SER A 69 9.39 20.92 13.06
CA SER A 69 10.79 21.15 12.70
C SER A 69 10.87 21.38 11.19
N PRO A 70 10.88 22.63 10.70
CA PRO A 70 10.86 22.91 9.26
C PRO A 70 11.99 22.23 8.46
N SER A 71 13.16 21.99 9.09
CA SER A 71 14.25 21.22 8.49
C SER A 71 13.88 19.78 8.12
N ALA A 72 12.83 19.21 8.71
CA ALA A 72 12.30 17.91 8.34
C ALA A 72 11.77 17.85 6.90
N PHE A 73 11.26 18.96 6.36
CA PHE A 73 10.84 19.05 4.95
C PHE A 73 12.02 19.20 3.99
N SER A 74 13.20 19.57 4.47
CA SER A 74 14.42 19.64 3.64
C SER A 74 15.04 18.27 3.37
N ILE A 75 14.51 17.20 3.98
CA ILE A 75 15.06 15.85 3.88
C ILE A 75 14.49 15.13 2.63
N ARG A 76 15.34 14.94 1.61
CA ARG A 76 14.96 14.38 0.30
C ARG A 76 14.25 13.02 0.38
N TYR A 77 14.83 12.04 1.08
CA TYR A 77 14.28 10.68 1.12
C TYR A 77 12.86 10.60 1.71
N ARG A 78 12.44 11.61 2.50
CA ARG A 78 11.09 11.66 3.07
C ARG A 78 10.04 12.02 2.01
N TRP A 79 10.39 12.93 1.10
CA TRP A 79 9.57 13.27 -0.05
C TRP A 79 9.49 12.12 -1.04
N GLU A 80 10.64 11.50 -1.35
CA GLU A 80 10.67 10.33 -2.23
C GLU A 80 9.78 9.21 -1.68
N HIS A 81 9.88 8.91 -0.39
CA HIS A 81 9.01 7.93 0.28
C HIS A 81 7.53 8.32 0.18
N MET A 82 7.17 9.57 0.49
CA MET A 82 5.79 10.07 0.41
C MET A 82 5.21 9.93 -0.99
N VAL A 83 5.97 10.30 -2.02
CA VAL A 83 5.54 10.20 -3.42
C VAL A 83 5.33 8.74 -3.83
N MET A 84 6.25 7.84 -3.46
CA MET A 84 6.09 6.41 -3.73
C MET A 84 4.82 5.85 -3.09
N MET A 85 4.49 6.28 -1.87
CA MET A 85 3.26 5.87 -1.21
C MET A 85 1.99 6.38 -1.90
N LEU A 86 1.98 7.63 -2.36
CA LEU A 86 0.84 8.21 -3.10
C LEU A 86 0.61 7.45 -4.40
N ILE A 87 1.67 7.16 -5.15
CA ILE A 87 1.60 6.37 -6.38
C ILE A 87 1.06 4.95 -6.08
N ALA A 88 1.62 4.28 -5.06
CA ALA A 88 1.19 2.94 -4.66
C ALA A 88 -0.30 2.89 -4.29
N THR A 89 -0.79 3.91 -3.56
CA THR A 89 -2.19 4.03 -3.11
C THR A 89 -3.13 4.31 -4.28
N ALA A 90 -2.74 5.20 -5.20
CA ALA A 90 -3.51 5.47 -6.40
C ALA A 90 -3.65 4.22 -7.28
N ILE A 91 -2.56 3.46 -7.45
CA ILE A 91 -2.55 2.21 -8.21
C ILE A 91 -3.49 1.17 -7.57
N ALA A 92 -3.50 1.05 -6.24
CA ALA A 92 -4.36 0.11 -5.53
C ALA A 92 -5.87 0.34 -5.79
N HIS A 93 -6.26 1.55 -6.20
CA HIS A 93 -7.64 1.92 -6.52
C HIS A 93 -8.04 1.67 -7.98
N LEU A 94 -7.09 1.41 -8.89
CA LEU A 94 -7.38 1.17 -10.31
C LEU A 94 -8.47 0.12 -10.58
N PRO A 95 -8.56 -1.00 -9.83
CA PRO A 95 -9.59 -2.02 -10.02
C PRO A 95 -11.03 -1.50 -9.81
N ALA A 96 -11.23 -0.47 -8.98
CA ALA A 96 -12.55 0.10 -8.71
C ALA A 96 -13.21 0.69 -9.97
N PHE A 97 -12.40 1.19 -10.90
CA PHE A 97 -12.88 1.74 -12.18
C PHE A 97 -13.30 0.65 -13.18
N GLN A 98 -12.99 -0.62 -12.92
CA GLN A 98 -13.30 -1.74 -13.83
C GLN A 98 -14.60 -2.48 -13.46
N ARG A 99 -15.46 -1.88 -12.61
CA ARG A 99 -16.68 -2.53 -12.10
C ARG A 99 -17.60 -3.10 -13.20
N ASN A 100 -17.69 -2.41 -14.33
CA ASN A 100 -18.53 -2.76 -15.48
C ASN A 100 -17.77 -3.50 -16.59
N SER A 101 -16.49 -3.80 -16.40
CA SER A 101 -15.68 -4.50 -17.39
C SER A 101 -15.90 -6.01 -17.36
N PRO A 102 -15.57 -6.73 -18.45
CA PRO A 102 -15.52 -8.18 -18.45
C PRO A 102 -14.53 -8.72 -17.40
N ASP A 103 -14.79 -9.93 -16.90
CA ASP A 103 -14.00 -10.54 -15.82
C ASP A 103 -12.52 -10.64 -16.14
N GLY A 104 -12.15 -11.00 -17.37
CA GLY A 104 -10.75 -11.05 -17.78
C GLY A 104 -10.01 -9.72 -17.59
N ARG A 105 -10.67 -8.60 -17.90
CA ARG A 105 -10.12 -7.26 -17.68
C ARG A 105 -10.04 -6.91 -16.20
N LYS A 106 -11.05 -7.28 -15.39
CA LYS A 106 -11.02 -7.10 -13.92
C LYS A 106 -9.85 -7.84 -13.29
N TYR A 107 -9.62 -9.10 -13.68
CA TYR A 107 -8.49 -9.90 -13.22
C TYR A 107 -7.15 -9.27 -13.62
N ALA A 108 -6.98 -8.92 -14.90
CA ALA A 108 -5.74 -8.33 -15.40
C ALA A 108 -5.38 -7.04 -14.68
N VAL A 109 -6.36 -6.12 -14.52
CA VAL A 109 -6.13 -4.85 -13.81
C VAL A 109 -5.89 -5.07 -12.32
N SER A 110 -6.63 -5.97 -11.67
CA SER A 110 -6.45 -6.26 -10.23
C SER A 110 -5.08 -6.88 -9.93
N LEU A 111 -4.65 -7.85 -10.75
CA LEU A 111 -3.34 -8.48 -10.60
C LEU A 111 -2.21 -7.47 -10.83
N THR A 112 -2.32 -6.68 -11.91
CA THR A 112 -1.34 -5.63 -12.22
C THR A 112 -1.27 -4.59 -11.11
N ALA A 113 -2.42 -4.14 -10.60
CA ALA A 113 -2.49 -3.16 -9.51
C ALA A 113 -1.79 -3.68 -8.25
N VAL A 114 -2.09 -4.91 -7.81
CA VAL A 114 -1.46 -5.49 -6.61
C VAL A 114 0.05 -5.64 -6.78
N LEU A 115 0.52 -6.14 -7.93
CA LEU A 115 1.95 -6.32 -8.21
C LEU A 115 2.69 -4.98 -8.25
N LEU A 116 2.14 -3.99 -8.94
CA LEU A 116 2.74 -2.66 -9.00
C LEU A 116 2.71 -1.98 -7.63
N THR A 117 1.60 -2.02 -6.89
CA THR A 117 1.52 -1.47 -5.53
C THR A 117 2.59 -2.11 -4.63
N LEU A 118 2.77 -3.44 -4.68
CA LEU A 118 3.84 -4.13 -3.94
C LEU A 118 5.24 -3.66 -4.36
N ALA A 119 5.50 -3.51 -5.66
CA ALA A 119 6.78 -3.01 -6.16
C ALA A 119 7.07 -1.60 -5.64
N PHE A 120 6.09 -0.70 -5.66
CA PHE A 120 6.22 0.67 -5.14
C PHE A 120 6.38 0.70 -3.61
N ILE A 121 5.71 -0.19 -2.87
CA ILE A 121 5.95 -0.34 -1.42
C ILE A 121 7.40 -0.77 -1.18
N ILE A 122 7.90 -1.75 -1.94
CA ILE A 122 9.27 -2.26 -1.79
C ILE A 122 10.28 -1.16 -2.05
N VAL A 123 10.14 -0.44 -3.17
CA VAL A 123 11.03 0.67 -3.53
C VAL A 123 10.92 1.79 -2.48
N GLY A 124 9.71 2.22 -2.14
CA GLY A 124 9.48 3.31 -1.18
C GLY A 124 10.10 3.04 0.19
N VAL A 125 9.98 1.81 0.72
CA VAL A 125 10.59 1.44 2.01
C VAL A 125 12.12 1.35 1.89
N SER A 126 12.64 0.86 0.76
CA SER A 126 14.08 0.69 0.56
C SER A 126 14.84 2.00 0.33
N LEU A 127 14.14 3.08 -0.03
CA LEU A 127 14.71 4.44 -0.10
C LEU A 127 14.93 5.08 1.28
N LEU A 128 14.31 4.55 2.33
CA LEU A 128 14.51 5.04 3.68
C LEU A 128 15.83 4.51 4.27
N PRO A 129 16.57 5.31 5.05
CA PRO A 129 17.80 4.88 5.68
C PRO A 129 17.55 3.84 6.79
N GLY A 130 18.52 2.94 6.97
CA GLY A 130 18.51 1.88 7.97
C GLY A 130 17.73 0.63 7.54
N ASN A 131 17.74 -0.42 8.37
CA ASN A 131 17.06 -1.67 8.05
C ASN A 131 15.56 -1.60 8.40
N ARG A 132 14.79 -0.88 7.58
CA ARG A 132 13.34 -0.71 7.77
C ARG A 132 12.53 -1.98 7.55
N TRP A 133 13.11 -3.02 6.96
CA TRP A 133 12.45 -4.30 6.70
C TRP A 133 12.49 -5.27 7.88
N LEU A 134 13.42 -5.11 8.82
CA LEU A 134 13.52 -5.98 10.00
C LEU A 134 13.09 -5.28 11.29
N THR A 135 12.59 -4.06 11.20
CA THR A 135 12.25 -3.24 12.37
C THR A 135 10.82 -2.73 12.31
N ILE A 136 10.17 -2.70 13.48
CA ILE A 136 8.98 -1.87 13.68
C ILE A 136 9.47 -0.56 14.29
N THR A 137 9.45 0.51 13.49
CA THR A 137 10.00 1.78 13.93
C THR A 137 9.15 2.35 15.07
N GLY A 138 9.77 2.64 16.22
CA GLY A 138 9.11 3.19 17.41
C GLY A 138 8.79 2.19 18.52
N LEU A 139 9.10 0.88 18.34
CA LEU A 139 8.98 -0.14 19.39
C LEU A 139 10.31 -0.59 20.03
N LEU A 140 11.43 0.04 19.66
CA LEU A 140 12.76 -0.17 20.23
C LEU A 140 13.53 1.15 20.13
#